data_AF-A0A6N4SL22-F1
#
_entry.id   AF-A0A6N4SL22-F1
#
_cell.length_a   1.000
_cell.length_b   1.000
_cell.length_c   1.000
_cell.angle_alpha   90.00
_cell.angle_beta   90.00
_cell.angle_gamma   90.00
#
_symmetry.space_group_name_H-M   'P 1'
#
loop_
_entity.id
_entity.type
_entity.pdbx_description
1 polymer ?
#
loop_
_entity_poly.entity_id
_entity_poly.type
_entity_poly.pdbx_seq_one_letter_code
_entity_poly.pdbx_strand_id
1 'polypeptide(L)'
;MDCNTDFNFFRISKTKDVATSARKYRDLRLQALQASPASFSSTYETEVAFTDDEWMGTLTSPGRETFICAAITRQDQNVQQFSGDPAKWVGQVTLRTPSSPECSEKNMDPGNDNERWQMLSLFTCPEYRGQGLGKRLCQEVVDFIRGYRDQPKVAELSLIVKAHNTAALIEDSRELHAQRTRKSQRHFYRETAGSTLNIPQLGSSQVASQNDTGEASWFQVEDVSILPIYTSEAACTAFATQLCQCLEKPGSPKPHISRWNFIDESILNHSLNADINWPSLVSAKLLVKTALGHINPGFHLALKKDTIDVLSSVYQNQSFNDPVLKCKYFALFAIGQVYSTQHDLTNASTIAGTTYFAQSLNLLQVIPERPSMTHIESLLLLAYFCQFLNRFHSAYLLIGNALRVGLIAGLNYNIPQSHRISAKDREHRVRIWWSIYVFDRFWGSKSGFPVQIHDDDIHVDLPSVAVPESDNDQFPDGAYQIATIELARITGNTTKGIYGRARFNESFLQREQKLLTQLKMWEESLPEHLKLHLGTANPKHVVLMHLQFSFVGFRMRFLDLNALLTFEF
;
A
#
# COMPACT_ATOMS: atom_id res chain seq x y z
N MET A 1 32.33 -10.60 -1.80
CA MET A 1 32.83 -9.46 -1.01
C MET A 1 34.27 -9.26 -1.41
N ASP A 2 34.57 -8.20 -2.17
CA ASP A 2 35.95 -7.74 -2.40
C ASP A 2 36.11 -6.44 -1.62
N CYS A 3 36.65 -6.55 -0.41
CA CYS A 3 36.73 -5.50 0.62
C CYS A 3 37.97 -4.60 0.46
N ASN A 4 38.19 -3.97 -0.69
CA ASN A 4 39.41 -3.16 -0.88
C ASN A 4 39.23 -1.78 -1.54
N THR A 5 37.99 -1.27 -1.57
CA THR A 5 37.68 0.06 -2.12
C THR A 5 36.93 0.90 -1.10
N ASP A 6 37.55 2.02 -0.68
CA ASP A 6 36.93 3.02 0.17
C ASP A 6 36.26 4.08 -0.72
N PHE A 7 35.14 4.67 -0.29
CA PHE A 7 34.41 5.69 -1.06
C PHE A 7 34.37 7.03 -0.31
N ASN A 8 34.82 8.08 -1.00
CA ASN A 8 34.77 9.45 -0.51
C ASN A 8 33.68 10.25 -1.25
N PHE A 9 32.97 11.12 -0.54
CA PHE A 9 31.88 11.93 -1.07
C PHE A 9 32.18 13.40 -0.80
N PHE A 10 32.14 14.23 -1.83
CA PHE A 10 32.47 15.64 -1.68
C PHE A 10 31.77 16.51 -2.73
N ARG A 11 31.61 17.79 -2.40
CA ARG A 11 31.16 18.84 -3.32
C ARG A 11 32.35 19.40 -4.09
N ILE A 12 32.22 19.54 -5.40
CA ILE A 12 33.26 20.17 -6.23
C ILE A 12 33.41 21.64 -5.81
N SER A 13 34.65 22.06 -5.53
CA SER A 13 34.95 23.46 -5.25
C SER A 13 34.83 24.31 -6.51
N LYS A 14 34.18 25.48 -6.40
CA LYS A 14 34.10 26.45 -7.50
C LYS A 14 35.34 27.32 -7.66
N THR A 15 36.29 27.25 -6.71
CA THR A 15 37.45 28.16 -6.66
C THR A 15 38.80 27.44 -6.63
N LYS A 16 38.84 26.14 -6.34
CA LYS A 16 40.07 25.35 -6.23
C LYS A 16 40.08 24.24 -7.27
N ASP A 17 41.19 24.09 -7.99
CA ASP A 17 41.45 23.01 -8.95
C ASP A 17 40.31 22.78 -9.96
N VAL A 18 39.67 23.86 -10.40
CA VAL A 18 38.48 23.82 -11.26
C VAL A 18 38.78 23.16 -12.60
N ALA A 19 39.92 23.47 -13.23
CA ALA A 19 40.31 22.87 -14.51
C ALA A 19 40.51 21.34 -14.39
N THR A 20 41.16 20.87 -13.33
CA THR A 20 41.38 19.44 -13.07
C THR A 20 40.07 18.73 -12.74
N SER A 21 39.21 19.37 -11.93
CA SER A 21 37.89 18.86 -11.58
C SER A 21 36.95 18.82 -12.78
N ALA A 22 37.03 19.80 -13.69
CA ALA A 22 36.26 19.85 -14.92
C ALA A 22 36.61 18.70 -15.86
N ARG A 23 37.90 18.37 -16.00
CA ARG A 23 38.33 17.20 -16.80
C ARG A 23 37.80 15.89 -16.21
N LYS A 24 37.95 15.68 -14.90
CA LYS A 24 37.44 14.48 -14.22
C LYS A 24 35.90 14.39 -14.29
N TYR A 25 35.21 15.51 -14.14
CA TYR A 25 33.76 15.59 -14.27
C TYR A 25 33.31 15.28 -15.70
N ARG A 26 33.97 15.87 -16.71
CA ARG A 26 33.72 15.59 -18.13
C ARG A 26 33.83 14.10 -18.41
N ASP A 27 34.93 13.47 -17.98
CA ASP A 27 35.17 12.05 -18.27
C ASP A 27 34.08 11.16 -17.63
N LEU A 28 33.69 11.43 -16.38
CA LEU A 28 32.57 10.74 -15.72
C LEU A 28 31.22 11.01 -16.40
N ARG A 29 30.98 12.26 -16.82
CA ARG A 29 29.73 12.70 -17.43
C ARG A 29 29.53 12.10 -18.82
N LEU A 30 30.58 12.09 -19.63
CA LEU A 30 30.59 11.44 -20.94
C LEU A 30 30.42 9.93 -20.81
N GLN A 31 31.07 9.30 -19.81
CA GLN A 31 30.84 7.89 -19.50
C GLN A 31 29.39 7.63 -19.11
N ALA A 32 28.77 8.51 -18.32
CA ALA A 32 27.37 8.39 -17.95
C ALA A 32 26.43 8.48 -19.16
N LEU A 33 26.72 9.39 -20.09
CA LEU A 33 25.96 9.55 -21.33
C LEU A 33 26.12 8.35 -22.28
N GLN A 34 27.28 7.70 -22.31
CA GLN A 34 27.47 6.47 -23.09
C GLN A 34 26.80 5.26 -22.44
N ALA A 35 26.88 5.14 -21.11
CA ALA A 35 26.30 4.03 -20.37
C ALA A 35 24.76 4.09 -20.33
N SER A 36 24.19 5.29 -20.25
CA SER A 36 22.74 5.48 -20.09
C SER A 36 22.26 6.74 -20.83
N PRO A 37 22.36 6.80 -22.17
CA PRO A 37 22.06 8.01 -22.97
C PRO A 37 20.64 8.52 -22.77
N ALA A 38 19.67 7.63 -22.58
CA ALA A 38 18.28 8.00 -22.38
C ALA A 38 17.99 8.59 -20.97
N SER A 39 18.90 8.43 -20.01
CA SER A 39 18.77 8.93 -18.62
C SER A 39 19.15 10.40 -18.43
N PHE A 40 19.60 11.08 -19.49
CA PHE A 40 20.00 12.48 -19.45
C PHE A 40 19.21 13.31 -20.46
N SER A 41 19.11 14.62 -20.18
CA SER A 41 18.46 15.57 -21.08
C SER A 41 19.32 16.00 -22.27
N SER A 42 20.59 15.58 -22.28
CA SER A 42 21.61 15.93 -23.25
C SER A 42 22.18 14.65 -23.86
N THR A 43 22.79 14.72 -25.04
CA THR A 43 23.35 13.56 -25.74
C THR A 43 24.88 13.57 -25.68
N TYR A 44 25.48 12.38 -25.79
CA TYR A 44 26.94 12.24 -25.82
C TYR A 44 27.56 13.07 -26.97
N GLU A 45 26.94 13.02 -28.15
CA GLU A 45 27.39 13.74 -29.35
C GLU A 45 27.39 15.26 -29.15
N THR A 46 26.51 15.76 -28.29
CA THR A 46 26.43 17.19 -27.95
C THR A 46 27.49 17.57 -26.92
N GLU A 47 27.59 16.83 -25.80
CA GLU A 47 28.51 17.20 -24.71
C GLU A 47 29.99 16.91 -25.03
N VAL A 48 30.30 15.98 -25.96
CA VAL A 48 31.70 15.72 -26.38
C VAL A 48 32.29 16.88 -27.19
N ALA A 49 31.45 17.68 -27.84
CA ALA A 49 31.87 18.85 -28.61
C ALA A 49 32.16 20.07 -27.74
N PHE A 50 31.85 20.02 -26.43
CA PHE A 50 32.10 21.12 -25.51
C PHE A 50 33.60 21.34 -25.28
N THR A 51 33.97 22.61 -25.30
CA THR A 51 35.31 23.10 -24.99
C THR A 51 35.62 22.97 -23.50
N ASP A 52 36.92 22.96 -23.14
CA ASP A 52 37.35 22.91 -21.74
C ASP A 52 36.78 24.10 -20.93
N ASP A 53 36.61 25.26 -21.55
CA ASP A 53 36.01 26.46 -20.94
C ASP A 53 34.51 26.29 -20.64
N GLU A 54 33.76 25.64 -21.53
CA GLU A 54 32.35 25.30 -21.31
C GLU A 54 32.19 24.32 -20.15
N TRP A 55 33.05 23.30 -20.06
CA TRP A 55 33.06 22.38 -18.93
C TRP A 55 33.37 23.06 -17.60
N MET A 56 34.34 23.98 -17.57
CA MET A 56 34.60 24.81 -16.39
C MET A 56 33.41 25.71 -16.05
N GLY A 57 32.74 26.27 -17.06
CA GLY A 57 31.51 27.06 -16.90
C GLY A 57 30.37 26.26 -16.27
N THR A 58 30.19 24.99 -16.63
CA THR A 58 29.13 24.14 -16.04
C THR A 58 29.32 23.89 -14.54
N LEU A 59 30.56 23.81 -14.06
CA LEU A 59 30.88 23.59 -12.64
C LEU A 59 30.86 24.88 -11.82
N THR A 60 31.20 26.01 -12.44
CA THR A 60 31.29 27.33 -11.79
C THR A 60 29.98 28.11 -11.82
N SER A 61 28.98 27.64 -12.58
CA SER A 61 27.67 28.29 -12.74
C SER A 61 27.02 28.63 -11.38
N PRO A 62 26.57 29.88 -11.18
CA PRO A 62 25.85 30.28 -9.97
C PRO A 62 24.51 29.55 -9.91
N GLY A 63 24.21 28.96 -8.75
CA GLY A 63 22.98 28.19 -8.53
C GLY A 63 23.00 26.74 -8.98
N ARG A 64 24.16 26.20 -9.38
CA ARG A 64 24.39 24.77 -9.59
C ARG A 64 25.47 24.26 -8.65
N GLU A 65 25.21 23.19 -7.93
CA GLU A 65 26.17 22.52 -7.06
C GLU A 65 26.31 21.05 -7.50
N THR A 66 27.55 20.58 -7.66
CA THR A 66 27.83 19.21 -8.13
C THR A 66 28.53 18.42 -7.03
N PHE A 67 27.98 17.26 -6.70
CA PHE A 67 28.50 16.33 -5.71
C PHE A 67 29.00 15.07 -6.39
N ILE A 68 30.13 14.55 -5.90
CA ILE A 68 30.85 13.43 -6.51
C ILE A 68 31.11 12.34 -5.48
N CYS A 69 31.02 11.09 -5.94
CA CYS A 69 31.52 9.92 -5.24
C CYS A 69 32.82 9.47 -5.92
N ALA A 70 33.90 9.36 -5.16
CA ALA A 70 35.18 8.88 -5.64
C ALA A 70 35.61 7.59 -4.92
N ALA A 71 35.99 6.59 -5.71
CA ALA A 71 36.51 5.31 -5.25
C ALA A 71 38.03 5.40 -5.05
N ILE A 72 38.50 5.02 -3.87
CA ILE A 72 39.90 4.97 -3.47
C ILE A 72 40.28 3.50 -3.35
N THR A 73 41.22 3.05 -4.18
CA THR A 73 41.74 1.68 -4.12
C THR A 73 42.98 1.65 -3.24
N ARG A 74 42.98 0.84 -2.17
CA ARG A 74 44.20 0.60 -1.39
C ARG A 74 45.06 -0.42 -2.13
N GLN A 75 46.12 0.02 -2.80
CA GLN A 75 47.19 -0.88 -3.24
C GLN A 75 48.36 -0.85 -2.26
N ASP A 76 49.02 -2.00 -2.14
CA ASP A 76 50.06 -2.37 -1.17
C ASP A 76 51.17 -1.32 -0.98
N GLN A 77 51.67 -1.25 0.26
CA GLN A 77 52.71 -0.34 0.77
C GLN A 77 54.11 -0.43 0.13
N ASN A 78 54.29 -0.94 -1.09
CA ASN A 78 55.63 -1.12 -1.67
C ASN A 78 55.69 -0.82 -3.17
N VAL A 79 55.62 0.44 -3.59
CA VAL A 79 56.40 1.01 -4.72
C VAL A 79 56.45 2.55 -4.56
N GLN A 80 57.65 3.11 -4.56
CA GLN A 80 57.90 4.56 -4.60
C GLN A 80 57.56 5.14 -5.99
N GLN A 81 56.98 6.35 -5.97
CA GLN A 81 56.71 7.26 -7.10
C GLN A 81 55.63 6.86 -8.10
N PHE A 82 54.46 7.50 -7.99
CA PHE A 82 53.87 8.28 -9.10
C PHE A 82 52.96 9.39 -8.56
N SER A 83 53.17 10.59 -9.07
CA SER A 83 52.33 11.78 -8.91
C SER A 83 51.00 11.62 -9.65
N GLY A 84 49.86 11.68 -8.96
CA GLY A 84 48.53 11.73 -9.61
C GLY A 84 47.44 11.09 -8.75
N ASP A 85 46.50 11.93 -8.31
CA ASP A 85 45.33 11.66 -7.45
C ASP A 85 44.69 10.25 -7.60
N PRO A 86 44.78 9.35 -6.59
CA PRO A 86 44.42 7.93 -6.69
C PRO A 86 42.91 7.63 -6.68
N ALA A 87 42.07 8.67 -6.72
CA ALA A 87 40.62 8.54 -6.58
C ALA A 87 39.90 8.59 -7.95
N LYS A 88 39.34 7.45 -8.38
CA LYS A 88 38.49 7.34 -9.58
C LYS A 88 37.10 7.88 -9.25
N TRP A 89 36.58 8.83 -10.01
CA TRP A 89 35.20 9.32 -9.80
C TRP A 89 34.21 8.30 -10.37
N VAL A 90 33.25 7.88 -9.56
CA VAL A 90 32.35 6.74 -9.85
C VAL A 90 30.88 7.07 -9.68
N GLY A 91 30.55 8.27 -9.21
CA GLY A 91 29.18 8.73 -9.14
C GLY A 91 29.06 10.25 -9.05
N GLN A 92 27.92 10.77 -9.49
CA GLN A 92 27.63 12.20 -9.53
C GLN A 92 26.17 12.48 -9.17
N VAL A 93 25.92 13.67 -8.63
CA VAL A 93 24.59 14.27 -8.55
C VAL A 93 24.70 15.78 -8.63
N THR A 94 23.78 16.42 -9.35
CA THR A 94 23.70 17.88 -9.48
C THR A 94 22.50 18.40 -8.72
N LEU A 95 22.70 19.42 -7.89
CA LEU A 95 21.67 20.19 -7.22
C LEU A 95 21.53 21.56 -7.88
N ARG A 96 20.30 22.00 -8.14
CA ARG A 96 19.98 23.38 -8.54
C ARG A 96 19.35 24.15 -7.38
N THR A 97 19.80 25.38 -7.18
CA THR A 97 19.31 26.27 -6.11
C THR A 97 18.02 27.00 -6.53
N PRO A 98 17.20 27.47 -5.56
CA PRO A 98 15.93 28.15 -5.82
C PRO A 98 16.05 29.43 -6.67
N SER A 99 17.21 30.09 -6.66
CA SER A 99 17.45 31.38 -7.35
C SER A 99 17.85 31.25 -8.83
N SER A 100 17.79 30.05 -9.40
CA SER A 100 18.17 29.81 -10.81
C SER A 100 17.07 30.31 -11.77
N PRO A 101 17.41 31.05 -12.84
CA PRO A 101 16.43 31.67 -13.75
C PRO A 101 15.46 30.69 -14.45
N GLU A 102 15.80 29.41 -14.55
CA GLU A 102 14.92 28.36 -15.10
C GLU A 102 13.93 27.77 -14.08
N CYS A 103 14.11 28.02 -12.78
CA CYS A 103 13.17 27.56 -11.73
C CYS A 103 11.87 28.39 -11.72
N SER A 104 11.87 29.53 -12.41
CA SER A 104 10.80 30.54 -12.43
C SER A 104 9.67 30.27 -13.42
N GLU A 105 9.69 29.19 -14.19
CA GLU A 105 8.66 28.96 -15.22
C GLU A 105 7.80 27.72 -14.97
N LYS A 106 6.48 27.99 -14.89
CA LYS A 106 5.34 27.06 -14.85
C LYS A 106 5.11 26.34 -13.52
N ASN A 107 4.64 27.10 -12.53
CA ASN A 107 3.60 26.76 -11.54
C ASN A 107 3.78 27.70 -10.33
N MET A 108 3.52 28.99 -10.53
CA MET A 108 3.43 29.96 -9.44
C MET A 108 2.02 29.89 -8.85
N ASP A 109 1.90 29.25 -7.70
CA ASP A 109 0.76 29.43 -6.80
C ASP A 109 1.13 30.59 -5.87
N PRO A 110 0.40 31.72 -5.86
CA PRO A 110 0.88 32.99 -5.29
C PRO A 110 0.88 33.06 -3.74
N GLY A 111 0.99 31.92 -3.05
CA GLY A 111 0.91 31.85 -1.58
C GLY A 111 1.87 30.88 -0.88
N ASN A 112 2.82 30.25 -1.58
CA ASN A 112 3.72 29.25 -0.99
C ASN A 112 5.15 29.79 -0.85
N ASP A 113 5.57 30.09 0.38
CA ASP A 113 6.87 30.67 0.75
C ASP A 113 8.00 29.60 0.85
N ASN A 114 7.81 28.44 0.22
CA ASN A 114 8.72 27.29 0.32
C ASN A 114 9.88 27.38 -0.69
N GLU A 115 11.11 27.13 -0.21
CA GLU A 115 12.28 27.00 -1.09
C GLU A 115 12.26 25.66 -1.85
N ARG A 116 12.17 25.73 -3.18
CA ARG A 116 12.22 24.55 -4.06
C ARG A 116 13.63 24.30 -4.59
N TRP A 117 14.13 23.11 -4.29
CA TRP A 117 15.42 22.59 -4.73
C TRP A 117 15.21 21.48 -5.74
N GLN A 118 16.05 21.39 -6.78
CA GLN A 118 15.92 20.36 -7.81
C GLN A 118 17.17 19.50 -7.88
N MET A 119 17.00 18.18 -7.73
CA MET A 119 18.07 17.20 -7.91
C MET A 119 18.01 16.61 -9.31
N LEU A 120 19.16 16.61 -9.99
CA LEU A 120 19.29 16.24 -11.38
C LEU A 120 20.54 15.38 -11.60
N SER A 121 20.53 14.59 -12.66
CA SER A 121 21.71 13.86 -13.16
C SER A 121 22.36 12.94 -12.12
N LEU A 122 21.58 12.29 -11.26
CA LEU A 122 22.08 11.24 -10.37
C LEU A 122 22.59 10.06 -11.21
N PHE A 123 23.85 9.69 -11.03
CA PHE A 123 24.46 8.56 -11.75
C PHE A 123 25.52 7.87 -10.90
N THR A 124 25.59 6.56 -11.04
CA THR A 124 26.64 5.70 -10.48
C THR A 124 27.12 4.73 -11.54
N CYS A 125 28.44 4.57 -11.67
CA CYS A 125 29.06 3.69 -12.65
C CYS A 125 28.57 2.23 -12.46
N PRO A 126 28.22 1.51 -13.55
CA PRO A 126 27.67 0.15 -13.47
C PRO A 126 28.49 -0.84 -12.62
N GLU A 127 29.82 -0.71 -12.66
CA GLU A 127 30.79 -1.52 -11.90
C GLU A 127 30.65 -1.40 -10.38
N TYR A 128 30.12 -0.28 -9.88
CA TYR A 128 30.04 0.06 -8.45
C TYR A 128 28.60 0.13 -7.93
N ARG A 129 27.61 -0.29 -8.74
CA ARG A 129 26.19 -0.33 -8.35
C ARG A 129 25.95 -1.43 -7.29
N GLY A 130 24.89 -1.27 -6.49
CA GLY A 130 24.53 -2.21 -5.40
C GLY A 130 25.40 -2.08 -4.13
N GLN A 131 26.06 -0.93 -3.94
CA GLN A 131 26.86 -0.62 -2.75
C GLN A 131 26.32 0.60 -1.96
N GLY A 132 25.08 1.02 -2.25
CA GLY A 132 24.42 2.17 -1.61
C GLY A 132 25.04 3.55 -1.93
N LEU A 133 25.83 3.66 -3.00
CA LEU A 133 26.52 4.92 -3.37
C LEU A 133 25.52 6.02 -3.77
N GLY A 134 24.42 5.67 -4.44
CA GLY A 134 23.36 6.62 -4.83
C GLY A 134 22.69 7.24 -3.61
N LYS A 135 22.29 6.41 -2.65
CA LYS A 135 21.75 6.87 -1.35
C LYS A 135 22.71 7.83 -0.62
N ARG A 136 24.00 7.50 -0.56
CA ARG A 136 25.00 8.35 0.12
C ARG A 136 25.19 9.68 -0.60
N LEU A 137 25.17 9.71 -1.94
CA LEU A 137 25.19 10.96 -2.71
C LEU A 137 23.96 11.84 -2.42
N CYS A 138 22.76 11.26 -2.35
CA CYS A 138 21.55 11.99 -1.99
C CYS A 138 21.60 12.51 -0.54
N GLN A 139 22.21 11.75 0.37
CA GLN A 139 22.37 12.17 1.77
C GLN A 139 23.26 13.42 1.89
N GLU A 140 24.38 13.46 1.17
CA GLU A 140 25.26 14.65 1.13
C GLU A 140 24.55 15.88 0.58
N VAL A 141 23.68 15.72 -0.42
CA VAL A 141 22.83 16.80 -0.95
C VAL A 141 21.87 17.31 0.13
N VAL A 142 21.21 16.41 0.85
CA VAL A 142 20.29 16.78 1.94
C VAL A 142 21.03 17.49 3.07
N ASP A 143 22.20 17.02 3.45
CA ASP A 143 23.02 17.64 4.51
C ASP A 143 23.56 19.01 4.09
N PHE A 144 23.87 19.21 2.80
CA PHE A 144 24.19 20.52 2.25
C PHE A 144 22.99 21.49 2.34
N ILE A 145 21.78 21.05 1.97
CA ILE A 145 20.58 21.89 2.05
C ILE A 145 20.30 22.29 3.51
N ARG A 146 20.47 21.37 4.47
CA ARG A 146 20.31 21.65 5.91
C ARG A 146 21.27 22.71 6.42
N GLY A 147 22.46 22.85 5.82
CA GLY A 147 23.48 23.83 6.20
C GLY A 147 23.53 25.09 5.35
N TYR A 148 22.66 25.25 4.34
CA TYR A 148 22.77 26.32 3.34
C TYR A 148 22.31 27.70 3.86
N ARG A 149 21.23 27.77 4.66
CA ARG A 149 20.73 29.00 5.30
C ARG A 149 19.93 28.72 6.58
N ASP A 150 19.89 29.70 7.49
CA ASP A 150 19.09 29.68 8.74
C ASP A 150 17.57 29.84 8.51
N GLN A 151 17.15 30.22 7.30
CA GLN A 151 15.75 30.35 6.86
C GLN A 151 15.66 30.00 5.37
N PRO A 152 14.59 29.31 4.90
CA PRO A 152 13.33 28.96 5.58
C PRO A 152 13.37 27.60 6.31
N LYS A 153 12.38 27.39 7.19
CA LYS A 153 12.23 26.18 8.02
C LYS A 153 11.80 24.91 7.26
N VAL A 154 11.43 25.04 5.98
CA VAL A 154 10.95 23.93 5.14
C VAL A 154 11.55 24.08 3.74
N ALA A 155 12.31 23.06 3.31
CA ALA A 155 12.88 22.96 1.96
C ALA A 155 12.19 21.83 1.21
N GLU A 156 11.67 22.11 0.02
CA GLU A 156 11.04 21.13 -0.87
C GLU A 156 12.06 20.64 -1.90
N LEU A 157 12.47 19.37 -1.80
CA LEU A 157 13.42 18.75 -2.73
C LEU A 157 12.66 17.95 -3.80
N SER A 158 12.69 18.44 -5.04
CA SER A 158 12.08 17.80 -6.19
C SER A 158 13.11 16.95 -6.95
N LEU A 159 12.77 15.68 -7.16
CA LEU A 159 13.52 14.74 -8.00
C LEU A 159 12.86 14.71 -9.38
N ILE A 160 13.55 15.24 -10.40
CA ILE A 160 12.99 15.34 -11.74
C ILE A 160 13.36 14.09 -12.54
N VAL A 161 12.36 13.26 -12.83
CA VAL A 161 12.48 12.10 -13.73
C VAL A 161 11.69 12.41 -15.00
N LYS A 162 12.34 12.41 -16.16
CA LYS A 162 11.65 12.62 -17.44
C LYS A 162 10.72 11.44 -17.73
N ALA A 163 9.42 11.70 -17.84
CA ALA A 163 8.35 10.70 -17.98
C ALA A 163 8.44 9.77 -19.22
N HIS A 164 9.32 10.04 -20.18
CA HIS A 164 9.44 9.29 -21.45
C HIS A 164 10.65 8.36 -21.51
N ASN A 165 11.37 8.16 -20.40
CA ASN A 165 12.57 7.31 -20.36
C ASN A 165 12.28 5.88 -19.87
N THR A 166 11.30 5.21 -20.46
CA THR A 166 10.97 3.81 -20.13
C THR A 166 12.05 2.83 -20.56
N ALA A 167 12.82 3.15 -21.61
CA ALA A 167 13.87 2.28 -22.15
C ALA A 167 15.07 2.14 -21.20
N ALA A 168 15.57 3.22 -20.60
CA ALA A 168 16.71 3.13 -19.67
C ALA A 168 16.35 2.39 -18.38
N LEU A 169 15.14 2.61 -17.86
CA LEU A 169 14.66 1.91 -16.65
C LEU A 169 14.53 0.40 -16.87
N ILE A 170 14.11 -0.02 -18.07
CA ILE A 170 14.02 -1.44 -18.45
C ILE A 170 15.42 -2.04 -18.62
N GLU A 171 16.36 -1.31 -19.23
CA GLU A 171 17.72 -1.81 -19.47
C GLU A 171 18.55 -1.88 -18.18
N ASP A 172 18.50 -0.85 -17.32
CA ASP A 172 19.14 -0.87 -15.99
C ASP A 172 18.58 -2.01 -15.12
N SER A 173 17.27 -2.28 -15.20
CA SER A 173 16.64 -3.40 -14.52
C SER A 173 17.13 -4.75 -15.04
N ARG A 174 17.24 -4.92 -16.36
CA ARG A 174 17.79 -6.14 -16.98
C ARG A 174 19.25 -6.39 -16.61
N GLU A 175 20.06 -5.33 -16.58
CA GLU A 175 21.48 -5.43 -16.25
C GLU A 175 21.69 -5.80 -14.77
N LEU A 176 20.91 -5.21 -13.86
CA LEU A 176 20.87 -5.58 -12.44
C LEU A 176 20.42 -7.04 -12.24
N HIS A 177 19.43 -7.51 -13.00
CA HIS A 177 19.02 -8.92 -12.99
C HIS A 177 20.15 -9.85 -13.46
N ALA A 178 20.86 -9.50 -14.52
CA ALA A 178 21.99 -10.31 -15.03
C ALA A 178 23.17 -10.37 -14.04
N GLN A 179 23.47 -9.27 -13.33
CA GLN A 179 24.53 -9.23 -12.31
C GLN A 179 24.17 -10.11 -11.08
N ARG A 180 22.89 -10.18 -10.70
CA ARG A 180 22.40 -11.05 -9.63
C ARG A 180 22.54 -12.53 -9.97
N THR A 181 22.21 -12.93 -11.21
CA THR A 181 22.38 -14.31 -11.68
C THR A 181 23.86 -14.75 -11.65
N ARG A 182 24.79 -13.86 -12.00
CA ARG A 182 26.24 -14.13 -11.98
C ARG A 182 26.81 -14.27 -10.55
N LYS A 183 26.32 -13.49 -9.58
CA LYS A 183 26.73 -13.62 -8.16
C LYS A 183 26.21 -14.92 -7.52
N SER A 184 24.99 -15.35 -7.86
CA SER A 184 24.40 -16.60 -7.34
C SER A 184 25.13 -17.85 -7.86
N GLN A 185 25.51 -17.88 -9.15
CA GLN A 185 26.30 -18.98 -9.71
C GLN A 185 27.70 -19.12 -9.07
N ARG A 186 28.34 -18.01 -8.67
CA ARG A 186 29.65 -18.06 -7.98
C ARG A 186 29.56 -18.63 -6.55
N HIS A 187 28.43 -18.49 -5.87
CA HIS A 187 28.21 -19.11 -4.56
C HIS A 187 28.00 -20.63 -4.69
N PHE A 188 27.24 -21.06 -5.71
CA PHE A 188 26.94 -22.47 -5.94
C PHE A 188 28.20 -23.31 -6.25
N TYR A 189 29.13 -22.80 -7.07
CA TYR A 189 30.37 -23.52 -7.38
C TYR A 189 31.39 -23.57 -6.23
N ARG A 190 31.27 -22.68 -5.22
CA ARG A 190 32.19 -22.64 -4.08
C ARG A 190 31.82 -23.64 -2.99
N GLU A 191 30.53 -24.00 -2.87
CA GLU A 191 30.03 -24.99 -1.92
C GLU A 191 30.21 -26.44 -2.41
N THR A 192 30.14 -26.69 -3.72
CA THR A 192 30.33 -28.04 -4.28
C THR A 192 31.79 -28.51 -4.36
N ALA A 193 32.79 -27.65 -4.11
CA ALA A 193 34.20 -28.02 -4.18
C ALA A 193 34.79 -28.57 -2.85
N GLY A 194 33.98 -28.63 -1.79
CA GLY A 194 34.44 -28.95 -0.43
C GLY A 194 33.71 -30.10 0.24
N SER A 195 33.54 -31.26 -0.40
CA SER A 195 33.25 -32.51 0.32
C SER A 195 33.48 -33.75 -0.55
N THR A 196 34.62 -34.39 -0.35
CA THR A 196 34.96 -35.71 -0.89
C THR A 196 34.25 -36.83 -0.12
N LEU A 197 33.45 -37.60 -0.86
CA LEU A 197 33.25 -39.07 -0.83
C LEU A 197 33.29 -39.82 0.52
N ASN A 198 32.18 -40.51 0.83
CA ASN A 198 32.20 -41.93 1.19
C ASN A 198 30.80 -42.56 1.02
N ILE A 199 30.73 -43.60 0.18
CA ILE A 199 29.57 -44.49 -0.02
C ILE A 199 29.93 -45.85 0.59
N PRO A 200 29.00 -46.50 1.32
CA PRO A 200 28.78 -47.93 1.05
C PRO A 200 27.29 -48.33 0.96
N GLN A 201 27.10 -49.52 0.37
CA GLN A 201 25.89 -50.08 -0.23
C GLN A 201 25.04 -51.00 0.70
N LEU A 202 23.79 -51.21 0.24
CA LEU A 202 22.94 -52.43 0.26
C LEU A 202 22.26 -52.93 1.56
N GLY A 203 20.96 -53.26 1.45
CA GLY A 203 20.30 -54.28 2.29
C GLY A 203 18.80 -54.07 2.59
N SER A 204 17.95 -54.88 1.99
CA SER A 204 16.48 -54.98 2.17
C SER A 204 16.04 -55.58 3.51
N SER A 205 14.98 -55.07 4.14
CA SER A 205 13.79 -55.82 4.66
C SER A 205 12.93 -55.00 5.65
N GLN A 206 11.62 -55.33 5.67
CA GLN A 206 10.52 -54.71 6.40
C GLN A 206 10.63 -54.83 7.93
N VAL A 207 10.10 -53.87 8.71
CA VAL A 207 9.16 -54.04 9.85
C VAL A 207 8.69 -52.66 10.33
N ALA A 208 7.41 -52.59 10.70
CA ALA A 208 6.68 -51.39 11.11
C ALA A 208 7.04 -50.83 12.50
N SER A 209 6.73 -49.53 12.63
CA SER A 209 6.24 -48.81 13.81
C SER A 209 7.19 -47.86 14.57
N GLN A 210 6.67 -46.63 14.66
CA GLN A 210 6.90 -45.57 15.66
C GLN A 210 7.96 -44.49 15.39
N ASN A 211 7.42 -43.38 14.87
CA ASN A 211 7.62 -41.99 15.26
C ASN A 211 9.05 -41.44 15.34
N ASP A 212 9.44 -40.62 14.36
CA ASP A 212 9.83 -39.23 14.66
C ASP A 212 9.79 -38.33 13.42
N THR A 213 9.21 -37.15 13.61
CA THR A 213 9.32 -35.89 12.83
C THR A 213 9.84 -35.96 11.39
N GLY A 214 8.91 -36.04 10.43
CA GLY A 214 9.18 -35.99 8.99
C GLY A 214 8.17 -35.15 8.21
N GLU A 215 7.79 -33.97 8.72
CA GLU A 215 7.26 -32.91 7.85
C GLU A 215 8.44 -32.26 7.11
N ALA A 216 8.94 -32.94 6.08
CA ALA A 216 9.58 -32.22 5.00
C ALA A 216 8.47 -31.44 4.29
N SER A 217 8.24 -30.22 4.77
CA SER A 217 7.30 -29.27 4.18
C SER A 217 7.45 -29.27 2.66
N TRP A 218 6.39 -29.66 1.96
CA TRP A 218 6.28 -29.75 0.50
C TRP A 218 6.52 -28.42 -0.24
N PHE A 219 6.84 -27.34 0.47
CA PHE A 219 7.39 -26.12 -0.09
C PHE A 219 8.85 -26.36 -0.47
N GLN A 220 9.04 -26.99 -1.64
CA GLN A 220 10.25 -26.78 -2.42
C GLN A 220 10.52 -25.28 -2.50
N VAL A 221 11.73 -24.88 -2.12
CA VAL A 221 12.26 -23.55 -2.36
C VAL A 221 12.44 -23.41 -3.86
N GLU A 222 11.37 -23.00 -4.55
CA GLU A 222 11.52 -22.38 -5.87
C GLU A 222 12.21 -21.04 -5.66
N ASP A 223 13.39 -20.91 -6.28
CA ASP A 223 14.23 -19.73 -6.23
C ASP A 223 13.51 -18.55 -6.91
N VAL A 224 12.85 -17.72 -6.10
CA VAL A 224 12.04 -16.59 -6.54
C VAL A 224 12.95 -15.48 -7.04
N SER A 225 12.98 -15.25 -8.35
CA SER A 225 13.32 -13.96 -8.94
C SER A 225 12.46 -12.89 -8.26
N ILE A 226 13.10 -12.11 -7.38
CA ILE A 226 12.53 -11.37 -6.25
C ILE A 226 11.28 -10.57 -6.66
N LEU A 227 10.09 -11.14 -6.40
CA LEU A 227 8.85 -10.39 -6.26
C LEU A 227 8.99 -9.43 -5.06
N PRO A 228 8.46 -8.20 -5.12
CA PRO A 228 8.46 -7.32 -3.96
C PRO A 228 7.82 -8.03 -2.76
N ILE A 229 8.54 -8.05 -1.63
CA ILE A 229 8.08 -8.71 -0.41
C ILE A 229 6.81 -8.03 0.05
N TYR A 230 5.75 -8.83 0.16
CA TYR A 230 4.45 -8.36 0.56
C TYR A 230 4.43 -8.00 2.06
N THR A 231 4.44 -6.70 2.39
CA THR A 231 4.45 -6.18 3.77
C THR A 231 3.07 -5.66 4.20
N SER A 232 2.11 -6.58 4.28
CA SER A 232 0.67 -6.31 4.50
C SER A 232 0.33 -5.31 5.60
N GLU A 233 0.63 -5.72 6.82
CA GLU A 233 0.22 -5.09 8.08
C GLU A 233 1.23 -4.04 8.50
N ALA A 234 2.50 -4.22 8.12
CA ALA A 234 3.57 -3.27 8.36
C ALA A 234 3.39 -1.96 7.57
N ALA A 235 2.85 -2.00 6.34
CA ALA A 235 2.60 -0.79 5.56
C ALA A 235 1.46 0.05 6.15
N CYS A 236 0.37 -0.60 6.60
CA CYS A 236 -0.78 0.07 7.23
C CYS A 236 -0.39 0.75 8.55
N THR A 237 0.37 0.05 9.41
CA THR A 237 0.84 0.59 10.69
C THR A 237 1.92 1.65 10.51
N ALA A 238 2.83 1.49 9.55
CA ALA A 238 3.81 2.53 9.21
C ALA A 238 3.13 3.80 8.69
N PHE A 239 2.16 3.66 7.78
CA PHE A 239 1.36 4.77 7.27
C PHE A 239 0.57 5.47 8.39
N ALA A 240 -0.16 4.72 9.22
CA ALA A 240 -0.91 5.28 10.34
C ALA A 240 0.02 6.00 11.34
N THR A 241 1.17 5.40 11.65
CA THR A 241 2.19 6.01 12.52
C THR A 241 2.71 7.31 11.92
N GLN A 242 3.01 7.33 10.62
CA GLN A 242 3.52 8.51 9.93
C GLN A 242 2.45 9.61 9.80
N LEU A 243 1.20 9.25 9.55
CA LEU A 243 0.06 10.17 9.55
C LEU A 243 -0.15 10.79 10.93
N CYS A 244 -0.16 9.99 11.99
CA CYS A 244 -0.25 10.49 13.36
C CYS A 244 0.92 11.43 13.71
N GLN A 245 2.15 11.07 13.30
CA GLN A 245 3.32 11.93 13.46
C GLN A 245 3.20 13.26 12.72
N CYS A 246 2.54 13.29 11.56
CA CYS A 246 2.28 14.53 10.81
C CYS A 246 1.18 15.40 11.44
N LEU A 247 0.23 14.79 12.15
CA LEU A 247 -0.89 15.48 12.79
C LEU A 247 -0.56 16.02 14.19
N GLU A 248 0.48 15.49 14.84
CA GLU A 248 0.91 15.92 16.17
C GLU A 248 1.91 17.09 16.14
N LYS A 249 1.83 17.97 17.15
CA LYS A 249 2.75 19.10 17.31
C LYS A 249 4.17 18.59 17.66
N PRO A 250 5.24 19.25 17.19
CA PRO A 250 6.60 18.87 17.53
C PRO A 250 6.82 18.95 19.06
N GLY A 251 6.97 17.80 19.71
CA GLY A 251 7.25 17.68 21.16
C GLY A 251 6.38 16.70 21.95
N SER A 252 5.32 16.12 21.36
CA SER A 252 4.54 15.05 22.00
C SER A 252 5.28 13.69 21.96
N PRO A 253 5.08 12.80 22.96
CA PRO A 253 5.60 11.45 22.91
C PRO A 253 5.01 10.73 21.70
N LYS A 254 5.87 10.30 20.77
CA LYS A 254 5.48 9.67 19.51
C LYS A 254 4.67 8.39 19.80
N PRO A 255 3.38 8.32 19.48
CA PRO A 255 2.63 7.08 19.63
C PRO A 255 3.14 6.09 18.57
N HIS A 256 3.96 5.12 19.00
CA HIS A 256 4.27 3.97 18.16
C HIS A 256 3.10 2.99 18.24
N ILE A 257 2.30 2.93 17.17
CA ILE A 257 1.22 1.95 17.08
C ILE A 257 1.85 0.56 16.89
N SER A 258 1.71 -0.33 17.88
CA SER A 258 2.20 -1.71 17.76
C SER A 258 1.51 -2.40 16.58
N ARG A 259 2.30 -3.12 15.78
CA ARG A 259 1.84 -3.83 14.57
C ARG A 259 0.77 -4.89 14.86
N TRP A 260 0.70 -5.37 16.09
CA TRP A 260 -0.12 -6.51 16.53
C TRP A 260 -1.06 -6.13 17.68
N ASN A 261 -1.52 -4.88 17.75
CA ASN A 261 -2.42 -4.47 18.83
C ASN A 261 -3.88 -4.78 18.47
N PHE A 262 -4.35 -5.99 18.75
CA PHE A 262 -5.76 -6.38 18.59
C PHE A 262 -6.36 -6.83 19.94
N ILE A 263 -7.68 -6.76 20.07
CA ILE A 263 -8.36 -7.25 21.27
C ILE A 263 -8.25 -8.77 21.36
N ASP A 264 -7.59 -9.24 22.41
CA ASP A 264 -7.31 -10.65 22.71
C ASP A 264 -8.59 -11.48 22.94
N GLU A 265 -8.51 -12.77 22.62
CA GLU A 265 -9.59 -13.75 22.81
C GLU A 265 -10.10 -13.79 24.26
N SER A 266 -9.22 -13.60 25.25
CA SER A 266 -9.58 -13.60 26.67
C SER A 266 -10.60 -12.52 27.02
N ILE A 267 -10.49 -11.32 26.41
CA ILE A 267 -11.44 -10.21 26.63
C ILE A 267 -12.80 -10.52 26.01
N LEU A 268 -12.80 -11.14 24.81
CA LEU A 268 -14.04 -11.57 24.15
C LEU A 268 -14.72 -12.70 24.94
N ASN A 269 -13.94 -13.67 25.44
CA ASN A 269 -14.44 -14.76 26.26
C ASN A 269 -14.99 -14.29 27.60
N HIS A 270 -14.33 -13.30 28.23
CA HIS A 270 -14.87 -12.69 29.44
C HIS A 270 -16.20 -11.97 29.17
N SER A 271 -16.31 -11.30 28.02
CA SER A 271 -17.53 -10.61 27.59
C SER A 271 -18.70 -11.56 27.28
N LEU A 272 -18.43 -12.82 26.92
CA LEU A 272 -19.47 -13.84 26.73
C LEU A 272 -20.16 -14.25 28.04
N ASN A 273 -19.47 -14.14 29.16
CA ASN A 273 -20.02 -14.45 30.48
C ASN A 273 -20.87 -13.31 31.07
N ALA A 274 -20.91 -12.15 30.40
CA ALA A 274 -21.74 -11.04 30.83
C ALA A 274 -23.19 -11.26 30.38
N ASP A 275 -24.12 -11.29 31.33
CA ASP A 275 -25.55 -11.31 31.05
C ASP A 275 -25.97 -9.98 30.41
N ILE A 276 -26.21 -10.00 29.10
CA ILE A 276 -26.68 -8.83 28.35
C ILE A 276 -28.13 -9.01 27.91
N ASN A 277 -28.94 -8.02 28.29
CA ASN A 277 -30.34 -7.94 27.90
C ASN A 277 -30.53 -6.97 26.74
N TRP A 278 -31.66 -7.09 26.06
CA TRP A 278 -32.06 -6.10 25.07
C TRP A 278 -32.23 -4.73 25.74
N PRO A 279 -31.73 -3.64 25.13
CA PRO A 279 -31.88 -2.29 25.70
C PRO A 279 -33.35 -1.84 25.64
N SER A 280 -33.67 -0.68 26.24
CA SER A 280 -35.02 -0.09 26.08
C SER A 280 -35.33 0.18 24.60
N LEU A 281 -36.61 0.16 24.18
CA LEU A 281 -36.99 0.39 22.77
C LEU A 281 -36.43 1.72 22.23
N VAL A 282 -36.41 2.77 23.06
CA VAL A 282 -35.88 4.09 22.68
C VAL A 282 -34.37 3.99 22.42
N SER A 283 -33.63 3.37 23.36
CA SER A 283 -32.20 3.15 23.22
C SER A 283 -31.87 2.24 22.03
N ALA A 284 -32.62 1.16 21.84
CA ALA A 284 -32.45 0.23 20.72
C ALA A 284 -32.63 0.92 19.37
N LYS A 285 -33.70 1.71 19.22
CA LYS A 285 -33.96 2.49 17.99
C LYS A 285 -32.86 3.50 17.73
N LEU A 286 -32.37 4.17 18.77
CA LEU A 286 -31.25 5.11 18.65
C LEU A 286 -29.99 4.41 18.16
N LEU A 287 -29.58 3.32 18.82
CA LEU A 287 -28.39 2.56 18.46
C LEU A 287 -28.45 2.04 17.01
N VAL A 288 -29.58 1.47 16.60
CA VAL A 288 -29.76 0.97 15.22
C VAL A 288 -29.75 2.10 14.19
N LYS A 289 -30.42 3.23 14.48
CA LYS A 289 -30.39 4.40 13.60
C LYS A 289 -28.98 4.96 13.45
N THR A 290 -28.24 5.07 14.55
CA THR A 290 -26.85 5.52 14.56
C THR A 290 -25.98 4.56 13.76
N ALA A 291 -26.06 3.25 14.01
CA ALA A 291 -25.29 2.25 13.29
C ALA A 291 -25.53 2.32 11.78
N LEU A 292 -26.79 2.21 11.33
CA LEU A 292 -27.14 2.23 9.91
C LEU A 292 -26.84 3.58 9.25
N GLY A 293 -26.97 4.68 9.99
CA GLY A 293 -26.62 6.02 9.49
C GLY A 293 -25.13 6.20 9.21
N HIS A 294 -24.26 5.51 9.96
CA HIS A 294 -22.81 5.52 9.72
C HIS A 294 -22.36 4.49 8.69
N ILE A 295 -23.01 3.32 8.66
CA ILE A 295 -22.62 2.19 7.81
C ILE A 295 -23.14 2.36 6.39
N ASN A 296 -24.47 2.51 6.21
CA ASN A 296 -25.13 2.38 4.90
C ASN A 296 -24.64 3.36 3.83
N PRO A 297 -24.27 4.62 4.15
CA PRO A 297 -23.69 5.51 3.14
C PRO A 297 -22.38 4.98 2.55
N GLY A 298 -21.60 4.22 3.32
CA GLY A 298 -20.36 3.59 2.88
C GLY A 298 -20.56 2.19 2.31
N PHE A 299 -21.36 1.37 3.00
CA PHE A 299 -21.58 -0.03 2.66
C PHE A 299 -23.03 -0.38 2.98
N HIS A 300 -23.81 -0.75 1.98
CA HIS A 300 -25.19 -1.17 2.21
C HIS A 300 -25.19 -2.55 2.88
N LEU A 301 -25.46 -2.59 4.19
CA LEU A 301 -25.43 -3.83 4.99
C LEU A 301 -26.81 -4.27 5.51
N ALA A 302 -27.81 -3.38 5.49
CA ALA A 302 -29.19 -3.72 5.83
C ALA A 302 -30.18 -2.67 5.30
N LEU A 303 -31.45 -3.05 5.07
CA LEU A 303 -32.54 -2.11 4.79
C LEU A 303 -32.79 -1.21 6.00
N LYS A 304 -32.70 0.11 5.83
CA LYS A 304 -32.74 1.05 6.95
C LYS A 304 -34.10 1.10 7.65
N LYS A 305 -35.16 1.37 6.91
CA LYS A 305 -36.52 1.51 7.47
C LYS A 305 -37.07 0.16 7.91
N ASP A 306 -36.95 -0.87 7.08
CA ASP A 306 -37.45 -2.22 7.41
C ASP A 306 -36.78 -2.78 8.67
N THR A 307 -35.46 -2.58 8.84
CA THR A 307 -34.77 -3.05 10.05
C THR A 307 -35.26 -2.33 11.31
N ILE A 308 -35.69 -1.07 11.23
CA ILE A 308 -36.27 -0.33 12.38
C ILE A 308 -37.72 -0.75 12.63
N ASP A 309 -38.48 -1.05 11.58
CA ASP A 309 -39.87 -1.50 11.68
C ASP A 309 -39.93 -2.91 12.29
N VAL A 310 -39.08 -3.84 11.82
CA VAL A 310 -38.94 -5.18 12.43
C VAL A 310 -38.52 -5.08 13.89
N LEU A 311 -37.62 -4.16 14.25
CA LEU A 311 -37.24 -3.92 15.65
C LEU A 311 -38.46 -3.52 16.48
N SER A 312 -39.28 -2.62 15.95
CA SER A 312 -40.50 -2.16 16.63
C SER A 312 -41.46 -3.33 16.86
N SER A 313 -41.64 -4.20 15.86
CA SER A 313 -42.47 -5.40 15.97
C SER A 313 -41.92 -6.41 16.98
N VAL A 314 -40.60 -6.60 17.06
CA VAL A 314 -39.96 -7.48 18.06
C VAL A 314 -40.30 -7.02 19.48
N TYR A 315 -40.23 -5.72 19.77
CA TYR A 315 -40.58 -5.18 21.09
C TYR A 315 -42.08 -5.24 21.38
N GLN A 316 -42.91 -4.97 20.38
CA GLN A 316 -44.37 -5.05 20.52
C GLN A 316 -44.84 -6.48 20.84
N ASN A 317 -44.26 -7.46 20.16
CA ASN A 317 -44.61 -8.88 20.29
C ASN A 317 -43.78 -9.61 21.36
N GLN A 318 -42.84 -8.93 22.02
CA GLN A 318 -41.87 -9.50 22.97
C GLN A 318 -41.07 -10.70 22.40
N SER A 319 -40.79 -10.69 21.11
CA SER A 319 -40.15 -11.79 20.37
C SER A 319 -38.61 -11.69 20.39
N PHE A 320 -38.01 -11.68 21.58
CA PHE A 320 -36.56 -11.45 21.75
C PHE A 320 -35.68 -12.70 21.54
N ASN A 321 -36.32 -13.86 21.36
CA ASN A 321 -35.66 -15.16 21.41
C ASN A 321 -35.31 -15.74 20.04
N ASP A 322 -35.69 -15.08 18.93
CA ASP A 322 -35.23 -15.49 17.60
C ASP A 322 -33.70 -15.30 17.50
N PRO A 323 -32.91 -16.38 17.39
CA PRO A 323 -31.45 -16.28 17.41
C PRO A 323 -30.90 -15.50 16.22
N VAL A 324 -31.57 -15.56 15.05
CA VAL A 324 -31.11 -14.90 13.82
C VAL A 324 -31.29 -13.39 13.93
N LEU A 325 -32.47 -12.95 14.39
CA LEU A 325 -32.73 -11.53 14.64
C LEU A 325 -31.88 -11.01 15.79
N LYS A 326 -31.77 -11.78 16.88
CA LYS A 326 -30.93 -11.41 18.03
C LYS A 326 -29.47 -11.21 17.62
N CYS A 327 -28.92 -12.10 16.79
CA CYS A 327 -27.59 -11.96 16.22
C CYS A 327 -27.44 -10.64 15.46
N LYS A 328 -28.34 -10.34 14.50
CA LYS A 328 -28.32 -9.10 13.70
C LYS A 328 -28.41 -7.85 14.58
N TYR A 329 -29.37 -7.80 15.50
CA TYR A 329 -29.59 -6.63 16.34
C TYR A 329 -28.48 -6.42 17.36
N PHE A 330 -27.91 -7.49 17.92
CA PHE A 330 -26.74 -7.35 18.80
C PHE A 330 -25.53 -6.80 18.03
N ALA A 331 -25.28 -7.24 16.79
CA ALA A 331 -24.26 -6.62 15.95
C ALA A 331 -24.52 -5.13 15.69
N LEU A 332 -25.79 -4.75 15.41
CA LEU A 332 -26.18 -3.35 15.24
C LEU A 332 -26.03 -2.52 16.54
N PHE A 333 -26.38 -3.09 17.69
CA PHE A 333 -26.21 -2.43 18.99
C PHE A 333 -24.74 -2.22 19.31
N ALA A 334 -23.88 -3.20 19.01
CA ALA A 334 -22.43 -3.08 19.17
C ALA A 334 -21.90 -1.89 18.38
N ILE A 335 -22.21 -1.81 17.08
CA ILE A 335 -21.76 -0.71 16.22
C ILE A 335 -22.37 0.62 16.66
N GLY A 336 -23.65 0.63 17.03
CA GLY A 336 -24.34 1.80 17.56
C GLY A 336 -23.68 2.35 18.82
N GLN A 337 -23.23 1.48 19.74
CA GLN A 337 -22.53 1.88 20.96
C GLN A 337 -21.17 2.50 20.64
N VAL A 338 -20.38 1.89 19.76
CA VAL A 338 -19.08 2.46 19.34
C VAL A 338 -19.23 3.88 18.81
N TYR A 339 -20.24 4.14 17.97
CA TYR A 339 -20.46 5.48 17.43
C TYR A 339 -21.14 6.46 18.41
N SER A 340 -21.79 5.96 19.47
CA SER A 340 -22.47 6.80 20.46
C SER A 340 -21.59 7.18 21.64
N THR A 341 -20.53 6.40 21.91
CA THR A 341 -19.59 6.65 23.01
C THR A 341 -18.43 7.52 22.52
N GLN A 342 -18.16 8.63 23.20
CA GLN A 342 -16.91 9.37 22.98
C GLN A 342 -15.73 8.51 23.45
N HIS A 343 -14.75 8.32 22.58
CA HIS A 343 -13.54 7.58 22.93
C HIS A 343 -12.70 8.38 23.94
N ASP A 344 -12.81 8.05 25.22
CA ASP A 344 -11.84 8.48 26.22
C ASP A 344 -10.54 7.71 26.02
N LEU A 345 -9.53 8.38 25.45
CA LEU A 345 -8.19 7.84 25.18
C LEU A 345 -7.44 7.37 26.44
N THR A 346 -8.00 7.61 27.63
CA THR A 346 -7.41 7.33 28.95
C THR A 346 -7.73 5.94 29.49
N ASN A 347 -8.83 5.30 29.06
CA ASN A 347 -9.28 3.97 29.52
C ASN A 347 -9.37 2.98 28.34
N ALA A 348 -8.23 2.67 27.74
CA ALA A 348 -8.11 1.93 26.49
C ALA A 348 -8.37 0.39 26.57
N SER A 349 -8.87 -0.15 27.69
CA SER A 349 -8.93 -1.61 27.87
C SER A 349 -10.10 -2.29 27.20
N THR A 350 -11.23 -1.60 26.96
CA THR A 350 -12.43 -2.22 26.36
C THR A 350 -13.15 -1.26 25.43
N ILE A 351 -13.34 -1.69 24.19
CA ILE A 351 -14.08 -0.93 23.18
C ILE A 351 -15.58 -1.07 23.46
N ALA A 352 -16.32 0.04 23.43
CA ALA A 352 -17.78 0.02 23.60
C ALA A 352 -18.43 -0.95 22.61
N GLY A 353 -19.51 -1.64 22.99
CA GLY A 353 -20.14 -2.64 22.12
C GLY A 353 -19.46 -4.01 22.05
N THR A 354 -18.28 -4.20 22.65
CA THR A 354 -17.57 -5.51 22.61
C THR A 354 -18.42 -6.65 23.18
N THR A 355 -19.22 -6.40 24.22
CA THR A 355 -20.13 -7.40 24.81
C THR A 355 -21.23 -7.82 23.83
N TYR A 356 -21.90 -6.87 23.18
CA TYR A 356 -22.91 -7.18 22.15
C TYR A 356 -22.28 -7.91 20.96
N PHE A 357 -21.08 -7.50 20.54
CA PHE A 357 -20.34 -8.17 19.47
C PHE A 357 -20.04 -9.64 19.82
N ALA A 358 -19.46 -9.90 21.00
CA ALA A 358 -19.13 -11.25 21.44
C ALA A 358 -20.37 -12.16 21.48
N GLN A 359 -21.48 -11.65 22.03
CA GLN A 359 -22.76 -12.37 22.10
C GLN A 359 -23.35 -12.63 20.70
N SER A 360 -23.31 -11.64 19.81
CA SER A 360 -23.75 -11.81 18.42
C SER A 360 -22.90 -12.86 17.67
N LEU A 361 -21.58 -12.85 17.87
CA LEU A 361 -20.67 -13.81 17.25
C LEU A 361 -20.90 -15.25 17.75
N ASN A 362 -21.24 -15.42 19.03
CA ASN A 362 -21.60 -16.73 19.60
C ASN A 362 -22.87 -17.31 18.96
N LEU A 363 -23.89 -16.48 18.74
CA LEU A 363 -25.15 -16.89 18.10
C LEU A 363 -24.96 -17.34 16.63
N LEU A 364 -23.89 -16.92 15.97
CA LEU A 364 -23.62 -17.23 14.57
C LEU A 364 -22.88 -18.56 14.35
N GLN A 365 -22.44 -19.25 15.42
CA GLN A 365 -21.56 -20.43 15.28
C GLN A 365 -22.18 -21.61 14.53
N VAL A 366 -23.50 -21.65 14.36
CA VAL A 366 -24.20 -22.63 13.51
C VAL A 366 -24.90 -21.90 12.38
N ILE A 367 -24.23 -21.79 11.22
CA ILE A 367 -24.88 -21.30 10.00
C ILE A 367 -25.83 -22.41 9.50
N PRO A 368 -27.13 -22.12 9.30
CA PRO A 368 -28.06 -23.12 8.81
C PRO A 368 -27.74 -23.51 7.37
N GLU A 369 -28.10 -24.73 6.99
CA GLU A 369 -27.95 -25.26 5.62
C GLU A 369 -28.56 -24.33 4.56
N ARG A 370 -29.65 -23.63 4.91
CA ARG A 370 -30.30 -22.61 4.08
C ARG A 370 -30.22 -21.24 4.75
N PRO A 371 -29.11 -20.51 4.56
CA PRO A 371 -28.91 -19.20 5.18
C PRO A 371 -29.86 -18.16 4.56
N SER A 372 -30.52 -17.39 5.42
CA SER A 372 -31.34 -16.25 5.02
C SER A 372 -30.50 -15.00 4.76
N MET A 373 -31.09 -13.97 4.14
CA MET A 373 -30.44 -12.66 3.95
C MET A 373 -29.94 -12.09 5.29
N THR A 374 -30.71 -12.25 6.37
CA THR A 374 -30.33 -11.83 7.72
C THR A 374 -29.01 -12.44 8.19
N HIS A 375 -28.68 -13.68 7.79
CA HIS A 375 -27.39 -14.29 8.14
C HIS A 375 -26.23 -13.59 7.44
N ILE A 376 -26.40 -13.24 6.16
CA ILE A 376 -25.41 -12.49 5.36
C ILE A 376 -25.21 -11.09 5.96
N GLU A 377 -26.30 -10.39 6.25
CA GLU A 377 -26.26 -9.08 6.90
C GLU A 377 -25.52 -9.16 8.25
N SER A 378 -25.81 -10.15 9.10
CA SER A 378 -25.13 -10.37 10.39
C SER A 378 -23.63 -10.63 10.22
N LEU A 379 -23.23 -11.49 9.26
CA LEU A 379 -21.83 -11.76 8.96
C LEU A 379 -21.09 -10.46 8.57
N LEU A 380 -21.70 -9.64 7.71
CA LEU A 380 -21.12 -8.38 7.27
C LEU A 380 -21.04 -7.34 8.39
N LEU A 381 -22.07 -7.24 9.24
CA LEU A 381 -22.07 -6.34 10.40
C LEU A 381 -20.98 -6.71 11.40
N LEU A 382 -20.82 -8.01 11.69
CA LEU A 382 -19.75 -8.51 12.56
C LEU A 382 -18.37 -8.26 11.95
N ALA A 383 -18.20 -8.55 10.65
CA ALA A 383 -16.97 -8.25 9.93
C ALA A 383 -16.62 -6.76 9.98
N TYR A 384 -17.62 -5.89 9.84
CA TYR A 384 -17.45 -4.44 9.96
C TYR A 384 -17.01 -4.06 11.37
N PHE A 385 -17.60 -4.64 12.42
CA PHE A 385 -17.23 -4.34 13.80
C PHE A 385 -15.80 -4.76 14.15
N CYS A 386 -15.29 -5.85 13.56
CA CYS A 386 -13.91 -6.30 13.78
C CYS A 386 -12.85 -5.23 13.48
N GLN A 387 -13.16 -4.21 12.66
CA GLN A 387 -12.25 -3.09 12.43
C GLN A 387 -11.94 -2.29 13.70
N PHE A 388 -12.92 -2.13 14.60
CA PHE A 388 -12.72 -1.41 15.85
C PHE A 388 -11.81 -2.19 16.79
N LEU A 389 -11.94 -3.52 16.78
CA LEU A 389 -11.12 -4.44 17.58
C LEU A 389 -9.72 -4.67 17.00
N ASN A 390 -9.41 -4.06 15.85
CA ASN A 390 -8.22 -4.33 15.04
C ASN A 390 -8.03 -5.83 14.68
N ARG A 391 -9.12 -6.60 14.61
CA ARG A 391 -9.12 -8.05 14.34
C ARG A 391 -9.30 -8.32 12.84
N PHE A 392 -8.34 -7.90 12.02
CA PHE A 392 -8.44 -7.99 10.56
C PHE A 392 -8.60 -9.42 10.02
N HIS A 393 -7.93 -10.41 10.59
CA HIS A 393 -8.10 -11.81 10.17
C HIS A 393 -9.48 -12.36 10.49
N SER A 394 -10.05 -12.02 11.66
CA SER A 394 -11.43 -12.38 11.98
C SER A 394 -12.42 -11.75 11.01
N ALA A 395 -12.22 -10.47 10.66
CA ALA A 395 -13.01 -9.81 9.63
C ALA A 395 -12.92 -10.55 8.28
N TYR A 396 -11.70 -10.89 7.84
CA TYR A 396 -11.47 -11.61 6.58
C TYR A 396 -12.22 -12.95 6.51
N LEU A 397 -12.20 -13.74 7.60
CA LEU A 397 -12.93 -15.01 7.67
C LEU A 397 -14.44 -14.81 7.61
N LEU A 398 -14.98 -13.82 8.32
CA LEU A 398 -16.41 -13.49 8.30
C LEU A 398 -16.87 -13.00 6.92
N ILE A 399 -16.03 -12.21 6.22
CA ILE A 399 -16.27 -11.78 4.84
C ILE A 399 -16.28 -12.97 3.89
N GLY A 400 -15.29 -13.87 4.00
CA GLY A 400 -15.26 -15.11 3.21
C GLY A 400 -16.48 -16.00 3.45
N ASN A 401 -16.98 -16.06 4.69
CA ASN A 401 -18.22 -16.76 5.00
C ASN A 401 -19.43 -16.07 4.37
N ALA A 402 -19.53 -14.74 4.44
CA ALA A 402 -20.60 -13.99 3.77
C ALA A 402 -20.59 -14.22 2.25
N LEU A 403 -19.40 -14.28 1.64
CA LEU A 403 -19.21 -14.58 0.23
C LEU A 403 -19.71 -15.99 -0.13
N ARG A 404 -19.25 -17.03 0.57
CA ARG A 404 -19.69 -18.42 0.32
C ARG A 404 -21.18 -18.60 0.54
N VAL A 405 -21.72 -18.01 1.61
CA VAL A 405 -23.16 -18.01 1.89
C VAL A 405 -23.93 -17.27 0.78
N GLY A 406 -23.41 -16.13 0.31
CA GLY A 406 -23.98 -15.39 -0.81
C GLY A 406 -24.00 -16.22 -2.09
N LEU A 407 -22.94 -16.97 -2.38
CA LEU A 407 -22.87 -17.90 -3.51
C LEU A 407 -23.90 -19.03 -3.39
N ILE A 408 -24.07 -19.62 -2.21
CA ILE A 408 -25.09 -20.64 -1.94
C ILE A 408 -26.50 -20.07 -2.19
N ALA A 409 -26.74 -18.81 -1.82
CA ALA A 409 -27.98 -18.08 -2.11
C ALA A 409 -28.09 -17.56 -3.56
N GLY A 410 -27.09 -17.84 -4.41
CA GLY A 410 -27.01 -17.42 -5.81
C GLY A 410 -26.85 -15.91 -6.00
N LEU A 411 -26.39 -15.17 -4.98
CA LEU A 411 -26.31 -13.70 -4.99
C LEU A 411 -25.49 -13.13 -6.16
N ASN A 412 -24.58 -13.93 -6.72
CA ASN A 412 -23.75 -13.60 -7.88
C ASN A 412 -24.48 -13.64 -9.24
N TYR A 413 -25.79 -13.94 -9.26
CA TYR A 413 -26.62 -13.89 -10.46
C TYR A 413 -27.79 -12.92 -10.30
N ASN A 414 -28.12 -12.17 -11.34
CA ASN A 414 -29.38 -11.43 -11.39
C ASN A 414 -30.60 -12.37 -11.35
N ILE A 415 -31.62 -12.00 -10.57
CA ILE A 415 -32.90 -12.72 -10.57
C ILE A 415 -33.66 -12.36 -11.87
N PRO A 416 -34.16 -13.33 -12.66
CA PRO A 416 -34.94 -13.02 -13.86
C PRO A 416 -36.19 -12.18 -13.54
N GLN A 417 -36.58 -11.26 -14.43
CA GLN A 417 -37.76 -10.40 -14.24
C GLN A 417 -39.06 -11.19 -14.09
N SER A 418 -39.12 -12.42 -14.61
CA SER A 418 -40.27 -13.33 -14.46
C SER A 418 -40.58 -13.72 -13.01
N HIS A 419 -39.59 -13.63 -12.11
CA HIS A 419 -39.79 -13.95 -10.70
C HIS A 419 -40.46 -12.78 -9.98
N ARG A 420 -41.50 -13.10 -9.20
CA ARG A 420 -42.28 -12.12 -8.42
C ARG A 420 -41.57 -11.74 -7.12
N ILE A 421 -40.51 -10.94 -7.23
CA ILE A 421 -39.80 -10.32 -6.11
C ILE A 421 -39.88 -8.80 -6.27
N SER A 422 -40.05 -8.08 -5.15
CA SER A 422 -40.21 -6.62 -5.17
C SER A 422 -38.94 -5.92 -5.69
N ALA A 423 -39.11 -4.73 -6.27
CA ALA A 423 -37.97 -3.93 -6.76
C ALA A 423 -36.98 -3.61 -5.62
N LYS A 424 -37.51 -3.25 -4.45
CA LYS A 424 -36.73 -3.03 -3.21
C LYS A 424 -35.89 -4.26 -2.84
N ASP A 425 -36.48 -5.46 -2.81
CA ASP A 425 -35.75 -6.67 -2.41
C ASP A 425 -34.70 -7.08 -3.46
N ARG A 426 -34.97 -6.85 -4.75
CA ARG A 426 -33.99 -7.01 -5.82
C ARG A 426 -32.79 -6.08 -5.63
N GLU A 427 -33.05 -4.79 -5.40
CA GLU A 427 -32.00 -3.79 -5.18
C GLU A 427 -31.20 -4.10 -3.91
N HIS A 428 -31.87 -4.46 -2.81
CA HIS A 428 -31.20 -4.87 -1.58
C HIS A 428 -30.24 -6.03 -1.81
N ARG A 429 -30.66 -7.04 -2.56
CA ARG A 429 -29.85 -8.21 -2.92
C ARG A 429 -28.62 -7.82 -3.75
N VAL A 430 -28.79 -6.98 -4.76
CA VAL A 430 -27.70 -6.46 -5.60
C VAL A 430 -26.69 -5.69 -4.75
N ARG A 431 -27.18 -4.77 -3.91
CA ARG A 431 -26.31 -3.93 -3.07
C ARG A 431 -25.57 -4.74 -2.01
N ILE A 432 -26.19 -5.77 -1.42
CA ILE A 432 -25.51 -6.68 -0.47
C ILE A 432 -24.39 -7.45 -1.17
N TRP A 433 -24.63 -7.98 -2.37
CA TRP A 433 -23.60 -8.68 -3.14
C TRP A 433 -22.38 -7.79 -3.39
N TRP A 434 -22.62 -6.55 -3.83
CA TRP A 434 -21.53 -5.61 -4.08
C TRP A 434 -20.84 -5.13 -2.80
N SER A 435 -21.54 -5.05 -1.66
CA SER A 435 -20.91 -4.83 -0.35
C SER A 435 -19.94 -5.97 0.02
N ILE A 436 -20.34 -7.23 -0.20
CA ILE A 436 -19.45 -8.39 -0.02
C ILE A 436 -18.22 -8.28 -0.92
N TYR A 437 -18.42 -7.97 -2.20
CA TYR A 437 -17.35 -7.81 -3.20
C TYR A 437 -16.32 -6.74 -2.78
N VAL A 438 -16.80 -5.59 -2.31
CA VAL A 438 -15.96 -4.49 -1.84
C VAL A 438 -15.21 -4.89 -0.56
N PHE A 439 -15.88 -5.53 0.39
CA PHE A 439 -15.26 -6.02 1.62
C PHE A 439 -14.12 -7.00 1.32
N ASP A 440 -14.36 -8.00 0.45
CA ASP A 440 -13.35 -8.98 0.05
C ASP A 440 -12.09 -8.32 -0.49
N ARG A 441 -12.24 -7.38 -1.44
CA ARG A 441 -11.10 -6.72 -2.10
C ARG A 441 -10.36 -5.75 -1.19
N PHE A 442 -11.07 -4.97 -0.38
CA PHE A 442 -10.42 -4.00 0.51
C PHE A 442 -9.75 -4.65 1.72
N TRP A 443 -10.41 -5.60 2.39
CA TRP A 443 -9.77 -6.33 3.50
C TRP A 443 -8.72 -7.30 2.99
N GLY A 444 -9.02 -8.04 1.92
CA GLY A 444 -8.09 -8.92 1.24
C GLY A 444 -6.84 -8.17 0.81
N SER A 445 -6.95 -6.97 0.24
CA SER A 445 -5.78 -6.14 -0.09
C SER A 445 -4.99 -5.73 1.14
N LYS A 446 -5.61 -5.22 2.20
CA LYS A 446 -4.91 -4.80 3.43
C LYS A 446 -4.07 -5.93 4.03
N SER A 447 -4.57 -7.17 3.99
CA SER A 447 -3.87 -8.37 4.47
C SER A 447 -3.13 -9.16 3.38
N GLY A 448 -3.31 -8.76 2.11
CA GLY A 448 -2.78 -9.29 0.83
C GLY A 448 -2.98 -10.75 0.63
N PHE A 449 -4.14 -11.16 1.10
CA PHE A 449 -4.76 -12.36 0.63
C PHE A 449 -5.25 -12.14 -0.81
N PRO A 450 -5.26 -13.20 -1.62
CA PRO A 450 -5.84 -13.14 -2.95
C PRO A 450 -7.34 -12.81 -2.87
N VAL A 451 -7.89 -12.29 -3.97
CA VAL A 451 -9.34 -12.13 -4.14
C VAL A 451 -10.02 -13.51 -4.07
N GLN A 452 -11.17 -13.60 -3.40
CA GLN A 452 -11.84 -14.89 -3.19
C GLN A 452 -12.75 -15.30 -4.35
N ILE A 453 -13.17 -14.35 -5.19
CA ILE A 453 -13.99 -14.58 -6.39
C ILE A 453 -13.45 -13.79 -7.57
N HIS A 454 -13.38 -14.42 -8.74
CA HIS A 454 -13.04 -13.75 -9.99
C HIS A 454 -14.21 -12.95 -10.54
N ASP A 455 -13.92 -11.80 -11.15
CA ASP A 455 -14.95 -10.95 -11.77
C ASP A 455 -15.74 -11.70 -12.87
N ASP A 456 -15.13 -12.69 -13.53
CA ASP A 456 -15.76 -13.50 -14.58
C ASP A 456 -16.90 -14.39 -14.05
N ASP A 457 -16.92 -14.70 -12.75
CA ASP A 457 -17.95 -15.51 -12.08
C ASP A 457 -19.11 -14.65 -11.52
N ILE A 458 -19.12 -13.35 -11.84
CA ILE A 458 -20.10 -12.38 -11.35
C ILE A 458 -21.02 -11.96 -12.49
N HIS A 459 -22.30 -12.27 -12.35
CA HIS A 459 -23.35 -11.99 -13.33
C HIS A 459 -24.48 -11.16 -12.70
N VAL A 460 -24.09 -10.20 -11.86
CA VAL A 460 -24.97 -9.23 -11.20
C VAL A 460 -24.74 -7.86 -11.82
N ASP A 461 -25.81 -7.13 -12.08
CA ASP A 461 -25.71 -5.76 -12.58
C ASP A 461 -25.20 -4.82 -11.47
N LEU A 462 -24.64 -3.67 -11.86
CA LEU A 462 -24.28 -2.63 -10.90
C LEU A 462 -25.54 -2.10 -10.17
N PRO A 463 -25.41 -1.59 -8.93
CA PRO A 463 -26.53 -0.99 -8.21
C PRO A 463 -27.21 0.14 -8.98
N SER A 464 -28.50 0.35 -8.72
CA SER A 464 -29.24 1.46 -9.32
C SER A 464 -28.74 2.79 -8.75
N VAL A 465 -28.44 3.78 -9.61
CA VAL A 465 -28.02 5.12 -9.15
C VAL A 465 -29.15 5.78 -8.35
N ALA A 466 -30.36 5.79 -8.93
CA ALA A 466 -31.57 6.29 -8.28
C ALA A 466 -32.56 5.14 -8.08
N VAL A 467 -33.23 5.14 -6.93
CA VAL A 467 -34.33 4.23 -6.60
C VAL A 467 -35.65 5.00 -6.66
N PRO A 468 -36.81 4.32 -6.78
CA PRO A 468 -38.10 4.99 -6.69
C PRO A 468 -38.23 5.80 -5.39
N GLU A 469 -38.93 6.93 -5.42
CA GLU A 469 -39.04 7.83 -4.27
C GLU A 469 -39.57 7.13 -3.00
N SER A 470 -40.40 6.11 -3.16
CA SER A 470 -40.92 5.28 -2.06
C SER A 470 -39.83 4.54 -1.27
N ASP A 471 -38.67 4.30 -1.89
CA ASP A 471 -37.56 3.54 -1.34
C ASP A 471 -36.35 4.42 -0.95
N ASN A 472 -36.46 5.76 -1.05
CA ASN A 472 -35.40 6.70 -0.64
C ASN A 472 -35.00 6.56 0.83
N ASP A 473 -35.92 6.14 1.70
CA ASP A 473 -35.64 5.87 3.11
C ASP A 473 -34.82 4.60 3.33
N GLN A 474 -34.78 3.71 2.33
CA GLN A 474 -34.11 2.41 2.39
C GLN A 474 -32.68 2.49 1.86
N PHE A 475 -32.48 3.18 0.75
CA PHE A 475 -31.23 3.19 -0.01
C PHE A 475 -30.68 4.62 -0.14
N PRO A 476 -29.39 4.85 0.19
CA PRO A 476 -28.72 6.07 -0.21
C PRO A 476 -28.44 6.06 -1.73
N ASP A 477 -28.01 7.21 -2.26
CA ASP A 477 -27.55 7.35 -3.66
C ASP A 477 -26.58 6.22 -4.05
N GLY A 478 -26.89 5.52 -5.15
CA GLY A 478 -26.08 4.43 -5.67
C GLY A 478 -24.74 4.85 -6.25
N ALA A 479 -24.56 6.15 -6.58
CA ALA A 479 -23.33 6.67 -7.19
C ALA A 479 -22.08 6.37 -6.34
N TYR A 480 -22.19 6.53 -5.02
CA TYR A 480 -21.09 6.21 -4.10
C TYR A 480 -20.72 4.73 -4.14
N GLN A 481 -21.73 3.86 -4.14
CA GLN A 481 -21.51 2.42 -4.12
C GLN A 481 -20.86 1.97 -5.44
N ILE A 482 -21.32 2.49 -6.58
CA ILE A 482 -20.69 2.25 -7.90
C ILE A 482 -19.24 2.69 -7.91
N ALA A 483 -18.95 3.92 -7.46
CA ALA A 483 -17.58 4.42 -7.36
C ALA A 483 -16.70 3.52 -6.48
N THR A 484 -17.24 3.04 -5.36
CA THR A 484 -16.51 2.14 -4.45
C THR A 484 -16.29 0.74 -5.06
N ILE A 485 -17.25 0.22 -5.83
CA ILE A 485 -17.12 -1.05 -6.57
C ILE A 485 -16.00 -0.95 -7.60
N GLU A 486 -15.98 0.12 -8.39
CA GLU A 486 -14.93 0.39 -9.38
C GLU A 486 -13.55 0.46 -8.72
N LEU A 487 -13.43 1.18 -7.60
CA LEU A 487 -12.19 1.27 -6.82
C LEU A 487 -11.76 -0.10 -6.26
N ALA A 488 -12.72 -0.89 -5.75
CA ALA A 488 -12.47 -2.24 -5.29
C ALA A 488 -11.97 -3.15 -6.41
N ARG A 489 -12.54 -3.04 -7.62
CA ARG A 489 -12.05 -3.77 -8.81
C ARG A 489 -10.59 -3.44 -9.11
N ILE A 490 -10.23 -2.15 -9.14
CA ILE A 490 -8.84 -1.71 -9.34
C ILE A 490 -7.94 -2.27 -8.22
N THR A 491 -8.43 -2.28 -6.98
CA THR A 491 -7.70 -2.82 -5.83
C THR A 491 -7.43 -4.32 -5.97
N GLY A 492 -8.43 -5.11 -6.39
CA GLY A 492 -8.27 -6.54 -6.65
C GLY A 492 -7.29 -6.83 -7.79
N ASN A 493 -7.37 -6.05 -8.87
CA ASN A 493 -6.42 -6.11 -9.99
C ASN A 493 -5.00 -5.77 -9.56
N THR A 494 -4.84 -4.80 -8.65
CA THR A 494 -3.56 -4.44 -8.05
C THR A 494 -3.01 -5.60 -7.24
N THR A 495 -3.81 -6.21 -6.37
CA THR A 495 -3.37 -7.36 -5.55
C THR A 495 -2.89 -8.52 -6.41
N LYS A 496 -3.65 -8.87 -7.46
CA LYS A 496 -3.27 -9.93 -8.41
C LYS A 496 -2.06 -9.55 -9.25
N GLY A 497 -2.05 -8.33 -9.78
CA GLY A 497 -1.09 -7.85 -10.77
C GLY A 497 0.26 -7.46 -10.19
N ILE A 498 0.35 -7.09 -8.92
CA ILE A 498 1.58 -6.61 -8.28
C ILE A 498 2.12 -7.65 -7.28
N TYR A 499 1.25 -8.18 -6.42
CA TYR A 499 1.65 -9.11 -5.35
C TYR A 499 1.38 -10.58 -5.70
N GLY A 500 0.70 -10.84 -6.81
CA GLY A 500 0.46 -12.20 -7.28
C GLY A 500 1.73 -12.87 -7.76
N ARG A 501 1.87 -14.17 -7.47
CA ARG A 501 2.96 -15.02 -7.96
C ARG A 501 2.78 -15.51 -9.40
N ALA A 502 1.72 -15.06 -10.07
CA ALA A 502 1.44 -15.44 -11.44
C ALA A 502 2.54 -14.90 -12.38
N ARG A 503 2.87 -15.67 -13.43
CA ARG A 503 3.76 -15.20 -14.50
C ARG A 503 2.98 -14.29 -15.42
N PHE A 504 3.50 -13.09 -15.65
CA PHE A 504 2.92 -12.12 -16.56
C PHE A 504 3.84 -11.93 -17.77
N ASN A 505 3.24 -11.78 -18.95
CA ASN A 505 3.96 -11.44 -20.17
C ASN A 505 4.43 -9.97 -20.16
N GLU A 506 3.73 -9.12 -19.40
CA GLU A 506 4.03 -7.70 -19.21
C GLU A 506 5.04 -7.49 -18.08
N SER A 507 5.88 -6.45 -18.21
CA SER A 507 6.82 -6.07 -17.15
C SER A 507 6.08 -5.57 -15.89
N PHE A 508 6.77 -5.53 -14.75
CA PHE A 508 6.23 -4.96 -13.51
C PHE A 508 5.79 -3.49 -13.71
N LEU A 509 6.67 -2.66 -14.30
CA LEU A 509 6.39 -1.24 -14.55
C LEU A 509 5.21 -1.02 -15.50
N GLN A 510 5.04 -1.86 -16.52
CA GLN A 510 3.89 -1.76 -17.43
C GLN A 510 2.58 -2.02 -16.69
N ARG A 511 2.54 -3.03 -15.82
CA ARG A 511 1.37 -3.36 -14.99
C ARG A 511 1.08 -2.23 -14.00
N GLU A 512 2.10 -1.70 -13.36
CA GLU A 512 1.97 -0.58 -12.43
C GLU A 512 1.45 0.69 -13.10
N GLN A 513 2.03 1.09 -14.25
CA GLN A 513 1.56 2.24 -15.01
C GLN A 513 0.10 2.09 -15.42
N LYS A 514 -0.30 0.89 -15.89
CA LYS A 514 -1.69 0.59 -16.24
C LYS A 514 -2.62 0.78 -15.05
N LEU A 515 -2.22 0.33 -13.85
CA LEU A 515 -3.00 0.48 -12.63
C LEU A 515 -3.06 1.94 -12.16
N LEU A 516 -1.97 2.69 -12.24
CA LEU A 516 -1.94 4.13 -11.95
C LEU A 516 -2.84 4.92 -12.91
N THR A 517 -2.86 4.56 -14.20
CA THR A 517 -3.79 5.13 -15.18
C THR A 517 -5.24 4.81 -14.82
N GLN A 518 -5.54 3.57 -14.43
CA GLN A 518 -6.90 3.19 -13.98
C GLN A 518 -7.34 3.98 -12.74
N LEU A 519 -6.46 4.16 -11.75
CA LEU A 519 -6.76 4.99 -10.58
C LEU A 519 -7.03 6.45 -10.96
N LYS A 520 -6.22 7.03 -11.84
CA LYS A 520 -6.42 8.40 -12.30
C LYS A 520 -7.74 8.56 -13.05
N MET A 521 -8.05 7.63 -13.96
CA MET A 521 -9.31 7.61 -14.70
C MET A 521 -10.51 7.48 -13.75
N TRP A 522 -10.39 6.64 -12.72
CA TRP A 522 -11.42 6.51 -11.69
C TRP A 522 -11.70 7.86 -11.02
N GLU A 523 -10.67 8.57 -10.56
CA GLU A 523 -10.80 9.88 -9.91
C GLU A 523 -11.44 10.93 -10.85
N GLU A 524 -11.02 10.97 -12.11
CA GLU A 524 -11.57 11.86 -13.14
C GLU A 524 -13.05 11.55 -13.46
N SER A 525 -13.46 10.28 -13.37
CA SER A 525 -14.82 9.81 -13.68
C SER A 525 -15.85 10.05 -12.57
N LEU A 526 -15.42 10.46 -11.37
CA LEU A 526 -16.32 10.65 -10.24
C LEU A 526 -17.33 11.78 -10.49
N PRO A 527 -18.61 11.61 -10.10
CA PRO A 527 -19.56 12.71 -10.00
C PRO A 527 -19.05 13.83 -9.07
N GLU A 528 -19.42 15.09 -9.36
CA GLU A 528 -18.95 16.26 -8.59
C GLU A 528 -19.17 16.12 -7.08
N HIS A 529 -20.35 15.66 -6.64
CA HIS A 529 -20.66 15.51 -5.22
C HIS A 529 -19.83 14.43 -4.49
N LEU A 530 -19.09 13.58 -5.23
CA LEU A 530 -18.17 12.57 -4.70
C LEU A 530 -16.69 12.97 -4.80
N LYS A 531 -16.39 14.12 -5.41
CA LYS A 531 -15.02 14.66 -5.45
C LYS A 531 -14.68 15.34 -4.11
N LEU A 532 -13.39 15.34 -3.76
CA LEU A 532 -12.91 16.11 -2.63
C LEU A 532 -12.82 17.59 -2.99
N HIS A 533 -13.49 18.41 -2.20
CA HIS A 533 -13.43 19.86 -2.34
C HIS A 533 -12.56 20.45 -1.22
N LEU A 534 -11.55 21.23 -1.60
CA LEU A 534 -10.71 21.96 -0.66
C LEU A 534 -11.48 23.17 -0.12
N GLY A 535 -11.49 23.34 1.21
CA GLY A 535 -12.13 24.49 1.86
C GLY A 535 -13.60 24.32 2.23
N THR A 536 -14.27 23.23 1.81
CA THR A 536 -15.64 22.90 2.24
C THR A 536 -15.68 21.57 3.00
N ALA A 537 -16.65 21.41 3.89
CA ALA A 537 -16.83 20.17 4.64
C ALA A 537 -17.29 19.05 3.70
N ASN A 538 -16.44 18.05 3.47
CA ASN A 538 -16.77 16.87 2.69
C ASN A 538 -17.55 15.85 3.55
N PRO A 539 -18.53 15.13 3.00
CA PRO A 539 -19.20 14.05 3.73
C PRO A 539 -18.22 12.97 4.18
N LYS A 540 -18.42 12.41 5.38
CA LYS A 540 -17.50 11.40 5.97
C LYS A 540 -17.27 10.19 5.05
N HIS A 541 -18.31 9.71 4.37
CA HIS A 541 -18.18 8.56 3.46
C HIS A 541 -17.34 8.91 2.22
N VAL A 542 -17.47 10.12 1.67
CA VAL A 542 -16.61 10.61 0.58
C VAL A 542 -15.14 10.65 1.03
N VAL A 543 -14.86 11.21 2.21
CA VAL A 543 -13.50 11.22 2.77
C VAL A 543 -12.95 9.80 2.93
N LEU A 544 -13.77 8.87 3.44
CA LEU A 544 -13.37 7.47 3.62
C LEU A 544 -13.04 6.77 2.29
N MET A 545 -13.84 7.01 1.24
CA MET A 545 -13.59 6.49 -0.10
C MET A 545 -12.26 7.00 -0.66
N HIS A 546 -12.00 8.30 -0.55
CA HIS A 546 -10.74 8.91 -1.00
C HIS A 546 -9.53 8.49 -0.15
N LEU A 547 -9.75 8.15 1.13
CA LEU A 547 -8.73 7.52 1.97
C LEU A 547 -8.39 6.10 1.46
N GLN A 548 -9.38 5.31 1.05
CA GLN A 548 -9.13 4.00 0.43
C GLN A 548 -8.38 4.17 -0.91
N PHE A 549 -8.79 5.14 -1.74
CA PHE A 549 -8.09 5.47 -2.98
C PHE A 549 -6.62 5.83 -2.72
N SER A 550 -6.38 6.73 -1.76
CA SER A 550 -5.03 7.14 -1.36
C SER A 550 -4.23 5.95 -0.87
N PHE A 551 -4.81 5.06 -0.06
CA PHE A 551 -4.16 3.84 0.41
C PHE A 551 -3.71 2.94 -0.74
N VAL A 552 -4.55 2.74 -1.76
CA VAL A 552 -4.23 1.95 -2.95
C VAL A 552 -3.10 2.62 -3.75
N GLY A 553 -3.16 3.94 -3.94
CA GLY A 553 -2.11 4.71 -4.60
C GLY A 553 -0.77 4.71 -3.85
N PHE A 554 -0.80 4.84 -2.52
CA PHE A 554 0.40 4.73 -1.67
C PHE A 554 1.00 3.34 -1.71
N ARG A 555 0.20 2.27 -1.79
CA ARG A 555 0.73 0.91 -1.97
C ARG A 555 1.50 0.74 -3.27
N MET A 556 1.02 1.33 -4.36
CA MET A 556 1.77 1.36 -5.62
C MET A 556 3.06 2.19 -5.46
N ARG A 557 2.99 3.42 -4.95
CA ARG A 557 4.18 4.30 -4.83
C ARG A 557 5.19 3.88 -3.74
N PHE A 558 4.75 3.22 -2.68
CA PHE A 558 5.65 2.65 -1.68
C PHE A 558 6.41 1.47 -2.28
N LEU A 559 5.87 0.80 -3.30
CA LEU A 559 6.63 -0.14 -4.12
C LEU A 559 7.60 0.56 -5.04
N ASP A 560 7.34 1.75 -5.59
CA ASP A 560 8.40 2.51 -6.27
C ASP A 560 9.58 2.71 -5.31
N LEU A 561 9.33 3.20 -4.10
CA LEU A 561 10.38 3.42 -3.10
C LEU A 561 11.03 2.12 -2.65
N ASN A 562 10.28 1.08 -2.32
CA ASN A 562 10.84 -0.19 -1.84
C ASN A 562 11.47 -1.01 -2.96
N ALA A 563 10.96 -0.99 -4.18
CA ALA A 563 11.58 -1.60 -5.34
C ALA A 563 12.88 -0.84 -5.62
N LEU A 564 12.86 0.49 -5.73
CA LEU A 564 14.08 1.31 -5.84
C LEU A 564 15.08 1.03 -4.70
N LEU A 565 14.61 0.79 -3.46
CA LEU A 565 15.45 0.46 -2.31
C LEU A 565 15.91 -1.01 -2.25
N THR A 566 15.09 -1.98 -2.70
CA THR A 566 15.46 -3.41 -2.80
C THR A 566 16.25 -3.72 -4.06
N PHE A 567 16.32 -2.79 -5.01
CA PHE A 567 17.25 -2.81 -6.14
C PHE A 567 18.65 -2.26 -5.77
N GLU A 568 18.86 -1.67 -4.58
CA GLU A 568 20.15 -1.18 -4.09
C GLU A 568 20.83 -2.01 -2.98
N PHE A 569 20.33 -3.22 -2.65
CA PHE A 569 21.05 -4.19 -1.81
C PHE A 569 21.60 -5.38 -2.60
#